data_AF-A0A951IKV8-F1
#
_entry.id   AF-A0A951IKV8-F1
#
_cell.length_a   1.000
_cell.length_b   1.000
_cell.length_c   1.000
_cell.angle_alpha   90.00
_cell.angle_beta   90.00
_cell.angle_gamma   90.00
#
_symmetry.space_group_name_H-M   'P 1'
#
loop_
_entity.id
_entity.type
_entity.pdbx_description
1 polymer ?
#
loop_
_entity_poly.entity_id
_entity_poly.type
_entity_poly.pdbx_seq_one_letter_code
_entity_poly.pdbx_strand_id
1 'polypeptide(L)' 'MSPATQILLAWNGLLVGTLDVLRPYLISRGAPLPTVLIFLGVRGGLVAFGIVGVFIGPVGLAVA' A
#
# COMPACT_ATOMS: atom_id res chain seq x y z
N MET A 1 -37.07 -14.87 -0.56
CA MET A 1 -35.96 -13.89 -0.57
C MET A 1 -36.55 -12.56 -1.02
N SER A 2 -36.35 -11.46 -0.28
CA SER A 2 -36.95 -10.18 -0.66
C SER A 2 -36.19 -9.56 -1.86
N PRO A 3 -36.86 -8.71 -2.68
CA PRO A 3 -36.22 -8.06 -3.83
C PRO A 3 -34.96 -7.26 -3.46
N ALA A 4 -34.95 -6.65 -2.27
CA ALA A 4 -33.80 -5.90 -1.76
C ALA A 4 -32.56 -6.78 -1.56
N THR A 5 -32.73 -8.03 -1.10
CA THR A 5 -31.61 -8.95 -0.87
C THR A 5 -30.90 -9.32 -2.17
N GLN A 6 -31.64 -9.46 -3.28
CA GLN A 6 -31.07 -9.80 -4.59
C GLN A 6 -30.21 -8.66 -5.15
N ILE A 7 -30.65 -7.41 -4.97
CA ILE A 7 -29.92 -6.21 -5.38
C ILE A 7 -28.59 -6.11 -4.62
N LEU A 8 -28.63 -6.33 -3.30
CA LEU A 8 -27.43 -6.29 -2.46
C LEU A 8 -26.44 -7.40 -2.79
N LEU A 9 -26.92 -8.61 -3.12
CA LEU A 9 -26.07 -9.72 -3.55
C LEU A 9 -25.40 -9.45 -4.90
N ALA A 10 -26.14 -8.92 -5.87
CA ALA A 10 -25.59 -8.55 -7.17
C ALA A 10 -24.55 -7.43 -7.04
N TRP A 11 -24.83 -6.40 -6.24
CA TRP A 11 -23.90 -5.30 -5.96
C TRP A 11 -22.63 -5.77 -5.25
N ASN A 12 -22.77 -6.54 -4.17
CA ASN A 12 -21.61 -7.05 -3.43
C ASN A 12 -20.77 -8.03 -4.27
N GLY A 13 -21.42 -8.93 -5.02
CA GLY A 13 -20.71 -9.91 -5.85
C GLY A 13 -19.92 -9.30 -7.00
N LEU A 14 -20.48 -8.28 -7.68
CA LEU A 14 -19.85 -7.70 -8.87
C LEU A 14 -18.87 -6.57 -8.55
N LEU A 15 -19.26 -5.61 -7.70
CA LEU A 15 -18.47 -4.42 -7.43
C LEU A 15 -17.54 -4.60 -6.24
N VAL A 16 -18.07 -5.04 -5.11
CA VAL A 16 -17.30 -5.15 -3.86
C VAL A 16 -16.29 -6.30 -3.94
N GLY A 17 -16.69 -7.46 -4.47
CA GLY A 17 -15.80 -8.61 -4.64
C GLY A 17 -14.58 -8.30 -5.52
N THR A 18 -14.73 -7.46 -6.54
CA THR A 18 -13.59 -7.03 -7.38
C THR A 18 -12.63 -6.13 -6.62
N LEU A 19 -13.14 -5.24 -5.76
CA LEU A 19 -12.33 -4.36 -4.91
C LEU A 19 -11.58 -5.14 -3.82
N ASP A 20 -12.22 -6.18 -3.27
CA ASP A 20 -11.62 -7.05 -2.24
C ASP A 20 -10.43 -7.87 -2.76
N VAL A 21 -10.37 -8.16 -4.07
CA VAL A 21 -9.21 -8.81 -4.71
C VAL A 21 -8.15 -7.79 -5.11
N LEU A 22 -8.56 -6.62 -5.61
CA LEU A 22 -7.65 -5.58 -6.04
C LEU A 22 -6.86 -4.98 -4.86
N ARG A 23 -7.49 -4.85 -3.70
CA ARG A 23 -6.88 -4.29 -2.48
C ARG A 23 -5.62 -5.04 -2.01
N PRO A 24 -5.65 -6.36 -1.74
CA PRO A 24 -4.45 -7.12 -1.37
C PRO A 24 -3.45 -7.21 -2.53
N TYR A 25 -3.89 -7.18 -3.78
CA TYR A 25 -2.97 -7.13 -4.92
C TYR A 25 -2.16 -5.82 -4.96
N LEU A 26 -2.80 -4.68 -4.72
CA LEU A 26 -2.11 -3.38 -4.63
C LEU A 26 -1.24 -3.26 -3.38
N ILE A 27 -1.68 -3.82 -2.25
CA ILE A 27 -0.91 -3.78 -0.99
C ILE A 27 0.26 -4.77 -1.01
N SER A 28 0.11 -5.95 -1.62
CA SER A 28 1.20 -6.96 -1.71
C SER A 28 2.33 -6.56 -2.66
N ARG A 29 2.05 -5.65 -3.62
CA ARG A 29 3.08 -5.01 -4.45
C ARG A 29 3.96 -4.06 -3.64
N GLY A 30 3.43 -3.48 -2.57
CA GLY A 30 4.24 -2.85 -1.53
C GLY A 30 4.80 -3.95 -0.65
N ALA A 31 5.91 -4.57 -1.07
CA ALA A 31 6.65 -5.48 -0.20
C ALA A 31 6.82 -4.79 1.17
N PRO A 32 6.58 -5.49 2.30
CA PRO A 32 6.73 -4.87 3.60
C PRO A 32 8.18 -4.43 3.71
N LEU A 33 8.44 -3.12 3.52
CA LEU A 33 9.80 -2.59 3.56
C LEU A 33 10.39 -3.02 4.90
N PRO A 34 11.39 -3.92 4.90
CA PRO A 34 11.99 -4.37 6.14
C PRO A 34 12.42 -3.16 6.92
N THR A 35 12.15 -3.15 8.22
CA THR A 35 12.51 -2.04 9.11
C THR A 35 13.97 -1.60 8.95
N VAL A 36 14.86 -2.54 8.60
CA VAL A 36 16.27 -2.28 8.26
C VAL A 36 16.44 -1.36 7.05
N LEU A 37 15.68 -1.54 5.97
CA LEU A 37 15.73 -0.66 4.79
C LEU A 37 15.23 0.74 5.12
N ILE A 38 14.19 0.86 5.96
CA ILE A 38 13.70 2.16 6.43
C ILE A 38 14.79 2.86 7.23
N PHE A 39 15.43 2.17 8.18
CA PHE A 39 16.53 2.74 8.97
C PHE A 39 17.72 3.17 8.10
N LEU A 40 18.07 2.36 7.11
CA LEU A 40 19.16 2.66 6.17
C LEU A 40 18.80 3.88 5.30
N GLY A 41 17.57 3.94 4.80
CA GLY A 41 17.05 5.06 4.02
C GLY A 41 16.98 6.35 4.82
N VAL A 42 16.49 6.31 6.06
CA VAL A 42 16.44 7.49 6.95
C VAL A 42 17.85 7.98 7.26
N ARG A 43 18.78 7.09 7.65
CA ARG A 43 20.16 7.49 7.95
C ARG A 43 20.86 8.06 6.72
N GLY A 44 20.78 7.37 5.58
CA GLY A 44 21.43 7.80 4.34
C GLY A 44 20.85 9.11 3.83
N GLY A 45 19.52 9.23 3.85
CA GLY A 45 18.82 10.45 3.48
C GLY A 45 19.16 11.62 4.40
N LEU A 46 19.22 11.40 5.72
CA LEU A 46 19.59 12.44 6.68
C LEU A 46 21.00 13.00 6.42
N VAL A 47 21.96 12.14 6.07
CA VAL A 47 23.33 12.57 5.75
C VAL A 47 23.41 13.31 4.42
N ALA A 48 22.64 12.89 3.40
CA ALA A 48 22.68 13.47 2.06
C ALA A 48 21.86 14.77 1.90
N PHE A 49 20.69 14.84 2.52
CA PHE A 49 19.70 15.91 2.29
C PHE A 49 19.17 16.54 3.59
N GLY A 50 19.74 16.21 4.76
CA GLY A 50 19.26 16.72 6.05
C GLY A 50 17.85 16.20 6.37
N ILE A 51 17.04 17.02 7.04
CA ILE A 51 15.71 16.61 7.53
C ILE A 51 14.77 16.14 6.41
N VAL A 52 14.89 16.71 5.21
CA VAL A 52 14.10 16.35 4.02
C VAL A 52 14.41 14.91 3.61
N GLY A 53 15.66 14.48 3.78
CA GLY A 53 16.10 13.13 3.45
C GLY A 53 15.50 12.04 4.34
N VAL A 54 14.96 12.36 5.52
CA VAL A 54 14.24 11.39 6.36
C VAL A 54 13.01 10.83 5.64
N PHE A 55 12.39 11.61 4.76
CA PHE A 55 11.27 11.17 3.94
C PHE A 55 11.72 10.65 2.58
N ILE A 56 12.66 11.34 1.92
CA ILE A 56 13.09 10.99 0.56
C ILE A 56 13.92 9.69 0.54
N GLY A 57 14.75 9.44 1.55
CA GLY A 57 15.61 8.25 1.60
C GLY A 57 14.83 6.94 1.61
N PRO A 58 13.89 6.72 2.55
CA PRO A 58 13.06 5.52 2.57
C PRO A 58 12.17 5.38 1.33
N VAL A 59 11.61 6.49 0.82
CA VAL A 59 10.78 6.48 -0.39
C VAL A 59 11.59 6.08 -1.62
N GLY A 60 12.82 6.60 -1.75
CA GLY A 60 13.72 6.20 -2.83
C GLY A 60 14.04 4.72 -2.80
N LEU A 61 14.31 4.14 -1.62
CA LEU A 61 14.54 2.71 -1.44
C LEU A 61 13.29 1.85 -1.64
N ALA A 62 12.09 2.41 -1.46
CA ALA A 62 10.82 1.70 -1.66
C ALA A 62 10.47 1.54 -3.15
N VAL A 63 10.98 2.43 -4.00
CA VAL A 63 10.67 2.49 -5.43
C VAL A 63 11.82 1.96 -6.30
N ALA A 64 13.05 1.98 -5.79
CA ALA A 64 14.23 1.37 -6.42
C ALA A 64 14.16 -0.17 -6.37
#